data_AF-A0A061P7Z1-F1
#
_entry.id   AF-A0A061P7Z1-F1
#
_cell.length_a   1.000
_cell.length_b   1.000
_cell.length_c   1.000
_cell.angle_alpha   90.00
_cell.angle_beta   90.00
_cell.angle_gamma   90.00
#
_symmetry.space_group_name_H-M   'P 1'
#
loop_
_entity.id
_entity.type
_entity.pdbx_description
1 polymer ?
#
loop_
_entity_poly.entity_id
_entity_poly.type
_entity_poly.pdbx_seq_one_letter_code
_entity_poly.pdbx_strand_id
1 'polypeptide(L)'
;MMIIVLFPLFGVLGFEESASTLGREVIWLIIAMLMMGAAVEKTGMDKRITYNMLVFTRGNMNLITLALITAGFILTFFVPNAIGRVVVLVPIALGIVHSIGGDENPNVGKASMFAITYTPIICAVGSSPVLRDRFMLLACLSRC
;
A
#
# COMPACT_ATOMS: atom_id res chain seq x y z
N MET A 1 -16.93 -11.92 1.88
CA MET A 1 -18.37 -11.94 1.51
C MET A 1 -18.98 -13.33 1.60
N MET A 2 -18.32 -14.39 1.11
CA MET A 2 -18.84 -15.76 1.17
C MET A 2 -19.09 -16.28 2.61
N ILE A 3 -18.32 -15.81 3.59
CA ILE A 3 -18.45 -16.23 5.00
C ILE A 3 -19.73 -15.73 5.68
N ILE A 4 -20.24 -14.54 5.33
CA ILE A 4 -21.44 -13.93 5.97
C ILE A 4 -22.71 -14.68 5.60
N VAL A 5 -22.74 -15.29 4.41
CA VAL A 5 -23.90 -16.05 3.93
C VAL A 5 -23.87 -17.48 4.46
N LEU A 6 -22.68 -18.06 4.65
CA LEU A 6 -22.51 -19.45 5.06
C LEU A 6 -22.86 -19.69 6.54
N PHE A 7 -22.46 -18.80 7.44
CA PHE A 7 -22.71 -18.90 8.88
C PHE A 7 -24.20 -18.94 9.30
N PRO A 8 -25.08 -18.07 8.76
CA PRO A 8 -26.51 -18.15 9.04
C PRO A 8 -27.17 -19.35 8.35
N LEU A 9 -26.60 -19.87 7.25
CA LEU A 9 -27.09 -21.08 6.58
C LEU A 9 -26.89 -22.35 7.43
N PHE A 10 -25.81 -22.39 8.23
CA PHE A 10 -25.51 -23.47 9.18
C PHE A 10 -26.14 -23.25 10.58
N GLY A 11 -26.91 -22.17 10.79
CA GLY A 11 -27.60 -21.90 12.04
C GLY A 11 -26.71 -21.58 13.24
N VAL A 12 -25.42 -21.26 13.01
CA VAL A 12 -24.42 -21.04 14.07
C VAL A 12 -24.53 -19.62 14.66
N LEU A 13 -24.74 -18.60 13.82
CA LEU A 13 -24.76 -17.18 14.19
C LEU A 13 -25.80 -16.41 13.36
N GLY A 14 -26.43 -15.39 13.96
CA GLY A 14 -27.38 -14.50 13.26
C GLY A 14 -26.70 -13.58 12.23
N PHE A 15 -27.47 -13.10 11.24
CA PHE A 15 -26.95 -12.23 10.17
C PHE A 15 -26.38 -10.90 10.71
N GLU A 16 -27.05 -10.30 11.70
CA GLU A 16 -26.58 -9.07 12.35
C GLU A 16 -25.27 -9.25 13.11
N GLU A 17 -25.11 -10.38 13.81
CA GLU A 17 -23.93 -10.66 14.62
C GLU A 17 -22.68 -10.89 13.75
N SER A 18 -22.85 -11.65 12.66
CA SER A 18 -21.81 -11.88 11.65
C SER A 18 -21.41 -10.59 10.90
N ALA A 19 -22.37 -9.71 10.64
CA ALA A 19 -22.10 -8.42 9.98
C ALA A 19 -21.45 -7.39 10.91
N SER A 20 -21.80 -7.39 12.20
CA SER A 20 -21.30 -6.43 13.19
C SER A 20 -19.77 -6.48 13.38
N THR A 21 -19.19 -7.68 13.23
CA THR A 21 -17.74 -7.92 13.39
C THR A 21 -16.93 -7.25 12.27
N LEU A 22 -17.48 -7.12 11.07
CA LEU A 22 -16.81 -6.48 9.94
C LEU A 22 -16.98 -4.96 9.94
N GLY A 23 -18.13 -4.48 10.42
CA GLY A 23 -18.52 -3.08 10.28
C GLY A 23 -17.57 -2.12 11.00
N ARG A 24 -17.24 -2.37 12.28
CA ARG A 24 -16.62 -1.31 13.09
C ARG A 24 -15.19 -0.99 12.67
N GLU A 25 -14.31 -1.98 12.59
CA GLU A 25 -12.89 -1.74 12.36
C GLU A 25 -12.59 -1.36 10.89
N VAL A 26 -13.24 -2.04 9.94
CA VAL A 26 -12.98 -1.84 8.50
C VAL A 26 -13.44 -0.47 8.03
N ILE A 27 -14.57 0.05 8.55
CA ILE A 27 -15.07 1.38 8.18
C ILE A 27 -14.07 2.47 8.58
N TRP A 28 -13.55 2.42 9.81
CA TRP A 28 -12.52 3.37 10.27
C TRP A 28 -11.24 3.27 9.46
N LEU A 29 -10.82 2.06 9.07
CA LEU A 29 -9.65 1.85 8.20
C LEU A 29 -9.83 2.49 6.83
N ILE A 30 -11.00 2.34 6.20
CA ILE A 30 -11.28 2.95 4.90
C ILE A 30 -11.24 4.47 4.99
N ILE A 31 -11.86 5.05 6.01
CA ILE A 31 -11.85 6.50 6.24
C ILE A 31 -10.41 7.01 6.42
N ALA A 32 -9.61 6.33 7.25
CA ALA A 32 -8.21 6.69 7.48
C ALA A 32 -7.38 6.64 6.19
N MET A 33 -7.56 5.60 5.37
CA MET A 33 -6.85 5.47 4.09
C MET A 33 -7.24 6.58 3.11
N LEU A 34 -8.53 6.90 2.99
CA LEU A 34 -8.99 8.00 2.13
C LEU A 34 -8.42 9.36 2.58
N MET A 35 -8.44 9.64 3.88
CA MET A 35 -7.83 10.84 4.45
C MET A 35 -6.33 10.90 4.21
N MET A 36 -5.63 9.77 4.32
CA MET A 36 -4.19 9.67 4.08
C MET A 36 -3.84 9.97 2.62
N GLY A 37 -4.61 9.44 1.66
CA GLY A 37 -4.43 9.77 0.24
C GLY A 37 -4.57 11.27 -0.03
N ALA A 38 -5.63 11.88 0.49
CA ALA A 38 -5.87 13.32 0.35
C ALA A 38 -4.77 14.16 1.02
N ALA A 39 -4.24 13.71 2.17
CA ALA A 39 -3.14 14.39 2.85
C ALA A 39 -1.82 14.33 2.07
N VAL A 40 -1.50 13.19 1.47
CA VAL A 40 -0.30 13.03 0.63
C VAL A 40 -0.38 13.95 -0.60
N GLU A 41 -1.56 14.04 -1.22
CA GLU A 41 -1.79 14.93 -2.36
C GLU A 41 -1.70 16.42 -1.96
N LYS A 42 -2.33 16.83 -0.85
CA LYS A 42 -2.30 18.22 -0.37
C LYS A 42 -0.92 18.69 0.07
N THR A 43 -0.12 17.81 0.67
CA THR A 43 1.20 18.18 1.18
C THR A 43 2.25 18.35 0.07
N GLY A 44 1.96 17.89 -1.15
CA GLY A 44 2.93 17.89 -2.25
C GLY A 44 4.16 17.02 -1.98
N MET A 45 4.05 16.12 -0.99
CA MET A 45 5.12 15.21 -0.60
C MET A 45 5.41 14.20 -1.72
N ASP A 46 4.37 13.81 -2.45
CA ASP A 46 4.42 12.99 -3.65
C ASP A 46 5.36 13.58 -4.72
N LYS A 47 5.28 14.89 -4.99
CA LYS A 47 6.13 15.58 -5.98
C LYS A 47 7.59 15.59 -5.58
N ARG A 48 7.88 15.83 -4.30
CA ARG A 48 9.25 15.83 -3.76
C ARG A 48 9.89 14.45 -3.85
N ILE A 49 9.16 13.41 -3.45
CA ILE A 49 9.62 12.02 -3.52
C ILE A 49 9.84 11.60 -4.97
N THR A 50 8.87 11.92 -5.84
CA THR A 50 8.93 11.67 -7.29
C THR A 50 10.19 12.27 -7.91
N TYR A 51 10.45 13.55 -7.66
CA TYR A 51 11.61 14.22 -8.26
C TYR A 51 12.93 13.59 -7.78
N ASN A 52 13.03 13.27 -6.50
CA ASN A 52 14.22 12.62 -5.96
C ASN A 52 14.45 11.22 -6.58
N MET A 53 13.37 10.45 -6.76
CA MET A 53 13.43 9.17 -7.47
C MET A 53 13.83 9.34 -8.93
N LEU A 54 13.29 10.36 -9.61
CA LEU A 54 13.56 10.62 -11.02
C LEU A 54 15.04 10.98 -11.25
N VAL A 55 15.60 11.83 -10.39
CA VAL A 55 17.01 12.22 -10.43
C VAL A 55 17.91 11.01 -10.19
N PHE A 56 17.58 10.18 -9.19
CA PHE A 56 18.34 8.95 -8.91
C PHE A 56 18.32 7.96 -10.08
N THR A 57 17.18 7.90 -10.76
CA THR A 57 16.89 6.94 -11.83
C THR A 57 17.37 7.41 -13.21
N ARG A 58 17.65 8.71 -13.38
CA ARG A 58 18.03 9.35 -14.66
C ARG A 58 17.06 9.06 -15.81
N GLY A 59 15.77 8.86 -15.50
CA GLY A 59 14.71 8.57 -16.49
C GLY A 59 14.71 7.15 -17.05
N ASN A 60 15.54 6.23 -16.55
CA ASN A 60 15.56 4.85 -17.02
C ASN A 60 14.39 4.02 -16.47
N MET A 61 13.64 3.43 -17.38
CA MET A 61 12.40 2.73 -17.08
C MET A 61 12.52 1.59 -16.05
N ASN A 62 13.53 0.72 -16.19
CA ASN A 62 13.75 -0.41 -15.27
C ASN A 62 14.12 0.08 -13.86
N LEU A 63 14.87 1.18 -13.79
CA LEU A 63 15.27 1.80 -12.53
C LEU A 63 14.09 2.50 -11.85
N ILE A 64 13.11 3.03 -12.60
CA ILE A 64 11.88 3.63 -12.03
C ILE A 64 11.09 2.56 -11.31
N THR A 65 10.87 1.42 -11.98
CA THR A 65 10.16 0.28 -11.42
C THR A 65 10.88 -0.24 -10.17
N LEU A 66 12.20 -0.35 -10.20
CA LEU A 66 12.99 -0.77 -9.04
C LEU A 66 12.89 0.23 -7.88
N ALA A 67 12.94 1.54 -8.16
CA ALA A 67 12.79 2.58 -7.17
C ALA A 67 11.39 2.55 -6.51
N LEU A 68 10.33 2.33 -7.28
CA LEU A 68 8.96 2.17 -6.77
C LEU A 68 8.82 0.93 -5.86
N ILE A 69 9.39 -0.20 -6.26
CA ILE A 69 9.38 -1.43 -5.44
C ILE A 69 10.13 -1.19 -4.13
N THR A 70 11.32 -0.59 -4.21
CA THR A 70 12.15 -0.32 -3.02
C THR A 70 11.47 0.66 -2.07
N ALA A 71 10.81 1.69 -2.60
CA ALA A 71 10.05 2.64 -1.79
C ALA A 71 8.81 2.00 -1.16
N GLY A 72 8.08 1.17 -1.90
CA GLY A 72 6.97 0.39 -1.36
C GLY A 72 7.42 -0.59 -0.26
N PHE A 73 8.62 -1.16 -0.39
CA PHE A 73 9.21 -2.00 0.64
C PHE A 73 9.50 -1.22 1.92
N ILE A 74 10.12 -0.05 1.82
CA ILE A 74 10.35 0.85 2.97
C ILE A 74 9.02 1.27 3.61
N LEU A 75 8.01 1.59 2.79
CA LEU A 75 6.67 1.95 3.26
C LEU A 75 5.97 0.82 4.03
N THR A 76 6.36 -0.43 3.82
CA THR A 76 5.77 -1.61 4.51
C THR A 76 6.05 -1.63 6.01
N PHE A 77 7.17 -1.05 6.42
CA PHE A 77 7.49 -0.90 7.84
C PHE A 77 6.54 0.10 8.53
N PHE A 78 6.13 1.15 7.81
CA PHE A 78 5.20 2.17 8.31
C PHE A 78 3.73 1.72 8.17
N VAL A 79 3.34 1.28 6.97
CA VAL A 79 1.98 0.91 6.62
C VAL A 79 1.95 -0.59 6.30
N PRO A 80 1.56 -1.46 7.27
CA PRO A 80 1.48 -2.90 7.06
C PRO A 80 0.31 -3.34 6.16
N ASN A 81 -0.57 -2.41 5.79
CA ASN A 81 -1.73 -2.70 4.97
C ASN A 81 -1.41 -2.54 3.48
N ALA A 82 -1.73 -3.55 2.68
CA ALA A 82 -1.57 -3.51 1.22
C ALA A 82 -2.31 -2.33 0.58
N ILE A 83 -3.56 -2.08 0.97
CA ILE A 83 -4.41 -1.02 0.41
C ILE A 83 -3.85 0.36 0.80
N GLY A 84 -3.44 0.53 2.05
CA GLY A 84 -2.86 1.79 2.52
C GLY A 84 -1.58 2.17 1.78
N ARG A 85 -0.71 1.20 1.45
CA ARG A 85 0.50 1.45 0.64
C ARG A 85 0.15 1.89 -0.78
N VAL A 86 -0.84 1.27 -1.41
CA VAL A 86 -1.28 1.65 -2.77
C VAL A 86 -1.76 3.10 -2.77
N VAL A 87 -2.57 3.50 -1.78
CA VAL A 87 -3.07 4.88 -1.68
C VAL A 87 -1.95 5.92 -1.64
N VAL A 88 -0.80 5.61 -1.03
CA VAL A 88 0.37 6.51 -1.01
C VAL A 88 1.21 6.41 -2.29
N LEU A 89 1.34 5.23 -2.88
CA LEU A 89 2.13 5.00 -4.10
C LEU A 89 1.46 5.56 -5.36
N VAL A 90 0.13 5.59 -5.41
CA VAL A 90 -0.64 6.12 -6.55
C VAL A 90 -0.25 7.55 -6.91
N PRO A 91 -0.29 8.55 -6.01
CA PRO A 91 0.09 9.92 -6.36
C PRO A 91 1.57 10.03 -6.76
N ILE A 92 2.47 9.24 -6.17
CA ILE A 92 3.89 9.20 -6.55
C ILE A 92 4.04 8.73 -8.00
N ALA A 93 3.39 7.63 -8.36
CA ALA A 93 3.44 7.10 -9.72
C ALA A 93 2.84 8.07 -10.75
N LEU A 94 1.72 8.72 -10.42
CA LEU A 94 1.12 9.76 -11.26
C LEU A 94 2.06 10.95 -11.44
N GLY A 95 2.78 11.35 -10.38
CA GLY A 95 3.83 12.37 -10.45
C GLY A 95 4.95 11.99 -11.41
N ILE A 96 5.40 10.73 -11.39
CA ILE A 96 6.46 10.22 -12.30
C ILE A 96 5.97 10.28 -13.75
N VAL A 97 4.75 9.81 -14.02
CA VAL A 97 4.16 9.81 -15.37
C VAL A 97 4.00 11.24 -15.89
N HIS A 98 3.55 12.18 -15.06
CA HIS A 98 3.48 13.59 -15.46
C HIS A 98 4.86 14.21 -15.70
N SER A 99 5.87 13.85 -14.91
CA SER A 99 7.22 14.44 -15.01
C SER A 99 8.01 13.99 -16.24
N ILE A 100 7.70 12.80 -16.77
CA ILE A 100 8.36 12.23 -17.95
C ILE A 100 7.59 12.57 -19.26
N GLY A 101 6.43 13.23 -19.15
CA GLY A 101 5.54 13.44 -20.30
C GLY A 101 4.89 12.12 -20.72
N GLY A 102 3.75 11.78 -20.10
CA GLY A 102 3.07 10.50 -20.34
C GLY A 102 2.78 10.17 -21.82
N ASP A 103 2.75 11.17 -22.71
CA ASP A 103 2.55 11.04 -24.16
C ASP A 103 3.81 10.56 -24.92
N GLU A 104 5.01 10.91 -24.48
CA GLU A 104 6.25 10.61 -25.20
C GLU A 104 6.75 9.18 -24.96
N ASN A 105 6.33 8.53 -23.85
CA ASN A 105 6.63 7.13 -23.58
C ASN A 105 5.47 6.40 -22.85
N PRO A 106 4.51 5.80 -23.60
CA PRO A 106 3.37 5.10 -23.00
C PRO A 106 3.78 3.90 -22.15
N ASN A 107 4.98 3.39 -22.37
CA ASN A 107 5.52 2.31 -21.58
C ASN A 107 5.65 2.74 -20.10
N VAL A 108 6.03 3.99 -19.79
CA VAL A 108 6.32 4.43 -18.41
C VAL A 108 5.06 4.40 -17.55
N GLY A 109 3.92 4.80 -18.13
CA GLY A 109 2.61 4.65 -17.50
C GLY A 109 2.25 3.18 -17.25
N LYS A 110 2.51 2.30 -18.23
CA LYS A 110 2.27 0.85 -18.06
C LYS A 110 3.14 0.27 -16.95
N ALA A 111 4.44 0.53 -16.97
CA ALA A 111 5.39 0.00 -15.98
C ALA A 111 5.09 0.49 -14.56
N SER A 112 4.73 1.76 -14.39
CA SER A 112 4.34 2.30 -13.09
C SER A 112 3.04 1.68 -12.58
N MET A 113 2.03 1.45 -13.42
CA MET A 113 0.83 0.70 -13.02
C MET A 113 1.13 -0.74 -12.59
N PHE A 114 1.98 -1.45 -13.35
CA PHE A 114 2.46 -2.78 -12.96
C PHE A 114 3.22 -2.71 -11.64
N ALA A 115 4.12 -1.74 -11.45
CA ALA A 115 4.85 -1.57 -10.20
C ALA A 115 3.90 -1.39 -9.01
N ILE A 116 2.91 -0.49 -9.08
CA ILE A 116 1.98 -0.23 -7.98
C ILE A 116 1.15 -1.46 -7.63
N THR A 117 0.73 -2.25 -8.63
CA THR A 117 -0.15 -3.41 -8.41
C THR A 117 0.62 -4.59 -7.82
N TYR A 118 1.85 -4.84 -8.30
CA TYR A 118 2.65 -5.99 -7.89
C TYR A 118 3.51 -5.71 -6.64
N THR A 119 3.91 -4.46 -6.38
CA THR A 119 4.73 -4.11 -5.21
C THR A 119 4.13 -4.53 -3.86
N PRO A 120 2.83 -4.28 -3.57
CA PRO A 120 2.21 -4.68 -2.30
C PRO A 120 2.23 -6.20 -2.10
N ILE A 121 2.10 -6.97 -3.19
CA ILE A 121 2.08 -8.44 -3.17
C ILE A 121 3.49 -8.97 -2.91
N ILE A 122 4.49 -8.47 -3.63
CA ILE A 122 5.90 -8.83 -3.45
C ILE A 122 6.35 -8.47 -2.02
N CYS A 123 6.01 -7.27 -1.55
CA CYS A 123 6.35 -6.83 -0.21
C CYS A 123 5.55 -7.56 0.87
N ALA A 124 4.34 -8.05 0.59
CA ALA A 124 3.56 -8.87 1.52
C ALA A 124 4.24 -10.21 1.82
N VAL A 125 4.90 -10.82 0.83
CA VAL A 125 5.70 -12.05 1.02
C VAL A 125 6.92 -11.79 1.90
N GLY A 126 7.57 -10.62 1.73
CA GLY A 126 8.68 -10.19 2.59
C GLY A 126 8.25 -9.85 4.01
N SER A 127 7.05 -9.28 4.19
CA SER A 127 6.45 -9.01 5.50
C SER A 127 5.63 -10.20 6.02
N SER A 128 6.20 -11.40 5.99
CA SER A 128 5.59 -12.53 6.67
C SER A 128 5.40 -12.19 8.16
N PRO A 129 4.21 -12.48 8.75
CA PRO A 129 3.88 -12.11 10.13
C PRO A 129 4.91 -12.62 11.16
N VAL A 130 5.61 -13.72 10.83
CA VAL A 130 6.68 -14.34 11.60
C VAL A 130 7.84 -13.39 11.97
N LEU A 131 8.25 -12.48 11.09
CA LEU A 131 9.37 -11.57 11.39
C LEU A 131 8.94 -10.36 12.23
N ARG A 132 7.69 -9.92 12.07
CA ARG A 132 7.09 -8.81 12.82
C ARG A 132 6.77 -9.23 14.25
N ASP A 133 6.23 -10.43 14.44
CA ASP A 133 5.99 -11.00 15.77
C ASP A 133 7.30 -11.21 16.54
N ARG A 134 8.39 -11.65 15.88
CA ARG A 134 9.70 -11.73 16.53
C ARG A 134 10.25 -10.37 16.94
N PHE A 135 10.08 -9.32 16.14
CA PHE A 135 10.57 -7.98 16.48
C PHE A 135 9.75 -7.36 17.63
N MET A 136 8.44 -7.58 17.64
CA MET A 136 7.55 -7.11 18.71
C MET A 136 7.75 -7.90 20.02
N LEU A 137 7.99 -9.22 19.94
CA LEU A 137 8.40 -10.05 21.08
C LEU A 137 9.78 -9.63 21.63
N LEU A 138 10.75 -9.32 20.77
CA LEU A 138 12.08 -8.82 21.20
C LEU A 138 11.99 -7.42 21.83
N ALA A 139 11.11 -6.55 21.34
CA ALA A 139 10.86 -5.24 21.93
C ALA A 139 10.08 -5.33 23.27
N CYS A 140 9.32 -6.39 23.49
CA CYS A 140 8.65 -6.69 24.75
C CYS A 140 9.63 -7.32 25.76
N LEU A 141 10.51 -8.22 25.31
CA LEU A 141 11.57 -8.83 26.12
C LEU A 141 12.71 -7.87 26.51
N SER A 142 12.92 -6.77 25.78
CA SER A 142 13.88 -5.73 26.20
C SER A 142 13.30 -4.71 27.17
N ARG A 143 12.00 -4.80 27.48
CA ARG A 143 11.28 -3.97 28.47
C ARG A 143 10.89 -4.74 29.75
N CYS A 144 11.31 -5.99 29.89
CA CYS A 144 11.31 -6.76 31.15
C CYS A 144 12.75 -6.96 31.61
#